data_AF-A0A8T4CV72-F1
#
_entry.id   AF-A0A8T4CV72-F1
#
_cell.length_a   1.000
_cell.length_b   1.000
_cell.length_c   1.000
_cell.angle_alpha   90.00
_cell.angle_beta   90.00
_cell.angle_gamma   90.00
#
_symmetry.space_group_name_H-M   'P 1'
#
loop_
_entity.id
_entity.type
_entity.pdbx_description
1 polymer ?
#
loop_
_entity_poly.entity_id
_entity_poly.type
_entity_poly.pdbx_seq_one_letter_code
_entity_poly.pdbx_strand_id
1 'polypeptide(L)'
;MGKRKRAPIAIESKEPPARYQEWVSYIFSFSADSFWGLGAESEISTFDATDAELVDLTAYMLENCGREFASYSNEKISTALDFVFNNSYSDIAFSLISDSVPLESRMRLIRSIYCLYRDCFDVRCAEFLGHLNETTDNSLNQVCYMLWDISPIAYLGDRKNKQQLYDAMIDILEECMSLANPACVESALHGLGHLYSVSEDRIENLIASKLKSRVFIPTSLKSYAELAMKGRVQ
;
A
#
# COMPACT_ATOMS: atom_id res chain seq x y z
N MET A 1 26.07 15.51 -18.57
CA MET A 1 24.65 15.16 -18.75
C MET A 1 23.98 15.23 -17.39
N GLY A 2 23.21 16.28 -17.11
CA GLY A 2 22.68 16.58 -15.77
C GLY A 2 21.59 15.59 -15.35
N LYS A 3 21.73 14.98 -14.17
CA LYS A 3 20.69 14.17 -13.54
C LYS A 3 19.52 15.09 -13.18
N ARG A 4 18.38 14.95 -13.87
CA ARG A 4 17.10 15.50 -13.40
C ARG A 4 16.73 14.73 -12.13
N LYS A 5 16.85 15.36 -10.96
CA LYS A 5 16.14 14.90 -9.76
C LYS A 5 14.64 15.03 -10.07
N ARG A 6 13.89 13.92 -10.03
CA ARG A 6 12.41 13.99 -9.95
C ARG A 6 12.09 14.82 -8.71
N ALA A 7 11.33 15.90 -8.89
CA ALA A 7 10.86 16.69 -7.76
C ALA A 7 9.92 15.80 -6.92
N PRO A 8 9.98 15.86 -5.59
CA PRO A 8 8.99 15.18 -4.76
C PRO A 8 7.61 15.67 -5.17
N ILE A 9 6.67 14.73 -5.36
CA ILE A 9 5.28 15.05 -5.65
C ILE A 9 4.72 15.79 -4.43
N ALA A 10 4.71 17.11 -4.49
CA ALA A 10 4.02 17.94 -3.52
C ALA A 10 2.53 17.79 -3.79
N ILE A 11 1.85 17.00 -2.97
CA ILE A 11 0.40 16.92 -2.99
C ILE A 11 -0.10 18.17 -2.27
N GLU A 12 -0.70 19.11 -3.01
CA GLU A 12 -1.35 20.28 -2.42
C GLU A 12 -2.37 19.85 -1.37
N SER A 13 -2.41 20.55 -0.24
CA SER A 13 -3.39 20.29 0.82
C SER A 13 -4.79 20.53 0.29
N LYS A 14 -5.49 19.46 -0.09
CA LYS A 14 -6.90 19.51 -0.45
C LYS A 14 -7.75 19.68 0.81
N GLU A 15 -8.91 20.30 0.67
CA GLU A 15 -9.94 20.22 1.70
C GLU A 15 -10.41 18.77 1.86
N PRO A 16 -10.78 18.33 3.08
CA PRO A 16 -11.31 17.00 3.29
C PRO A 16 -12.62 16.80 2.51
N PRO A 17 -12.83 15.61 1.90
CA PRO A 17 -14.11 15.26 1.28
C PRO A 17 -15.28 15.38 2.28
N ALA A 18 -16.49 15.68 1.78
CA ALA A 18 -17.65 16.03 2.60
C ALA A 18 -18.01 15.02 3.71
N ARG A 19 -17.71 13.73 3.51
CA ARG A 19 -17.98 12.63 4.45
C ARG A 19 -16.72 11.99 5.04
N TYR A 20 -15.60 12.69 4.99
CA TYR A 20 -14.32 12.14 5.42
C TYR A 20 -14.29 11.75 6.92
N GLN A 21 -14.90 12.55 7.79
CA GLN A 21 -14.96 12.21 9.22
C GLN A 21 -15.87 11.01 9.51
N GLU A 22 -16.96 10.86 8.76
CA GLU A 22 -17.81 9.66 8.82
C GLU A 22 -17.04 8.42 8.40
N TRP A 23 -16.28 8.53 7.30
CA TRP A 23 -15.43 7.46 6.77
C TRP A 23 -14.37 7.00 7.77
N VAL A 24 -13.60 7.94 8.35
CA VAL A 24 -12.59 7.63 9.37
C VAL A 24 -13.24 6.97 10.59
N SER A 25 -14.34 7.54 11.09
CA SER A 25 -15.06 6.97 12.24
C SER A 25 -15.54 5.54 11.96
N TYR A 26 -16.00 5.29 10.73
CA TYR A 26 -16.46 3.98 10.28
C TYR A 26 -15.32 2.96 10.25
N ILE A 27 -14.24 3.18 9.50
CA ILE A 27 -13.16 2.19 9.37
C ILE A 27 -12.40 1.93 10.68
N PHE A 28 -12.35 2.91 11.58
CA PHE A 28 -11.69 2.75 12.89
C PHE A 28 -12.64 2.22 13.98
N SER A 29 -13.93 2.06 13.68
CA SER A 29 -14.90 1.45 14.60
C SER A 29 -14.63 -0.05 14.81
N PHE A 30 -14.06 -0.72 13.79
CA PHE A 30 -13.77 -2.15 13.82
C PHE A 30 -12.59 -2.52 14.72
N SER A 31 -12.61 -3.75 15.24
CA SER A 31 -11.49 -4.40 15.91
C SER A 31 -11.19 -5.74 15.21
N ALA A 32 -10.08 -6.40 15.55
CA ALA A 32 -9.77 -7.73 15.01
C ALA A 32 -10.91 -8.73 15.29
N ASP A 33 -11.57 -8.62 16.45
CA ASP A 33 -12.70 -9.47 16.84
C ASP A 33 -13.94 -9.27 15.97
N SER A 34 -14.09 -8.08 15.34
CA SER A 34 -15.20 -7.79 14.41
C SER A 34 -15.23 -8.72 13.20
N PHE A 35 -14.11 -9.37 12.86
CA PHE A 35 -13.98 -10.20 11.66
C PHE A 35 -13.89 -11.70 11.95
N TRP A 36 -13.31 -12.06 13.09
CA TRP A 36 -12.99 -13.45 13.43
C TRP A 36 -13.73 -13.96 14.68
N GLY A 37 -14.56 -13.13 15.31
CA GLY A 37 -15.37 -13.48 16.46
C GLY A 37 -16.65 -14.25 16.12
N LEU A 38 -17.21 -14.96 17.11
CA LEU A 38 -18.54 -15.58 17.02
C LEU A 38 -19.60 -14.47 16.87
N GLY A 39 -20.06 -14.22 15.63
CA GLY A 39 -21.05 -13.16 15.32
C GLY A 39 -20.56 -12.07 14.35
N ALA A 40 -19.33 -12.18 13.83
CA ALA A 40 -18.70 -11.21 12.93
C ALA A 40 -19.58 -10.74 11.75
N GLU A 41 -20.36 -11.65 11.14
CA GLU A 41 -21.25 -11.31 10.01
C GLU A 41 -22.38 -10.34 10.38
N SER A 42 -22.72 -10.19 11.67
CA SER A 42 -23.85 -9.37 12.11
C SER A 42 -23.51 -7.92 12.47
N GLU A 43 -22.21 -7.56 12.57
CA GLU A 43 -21.77 -6.23 13.03
C GLU A 43 -21.24 -5.32 11.91
N ILE A 44 -20.88 -5.86 10.74
CA ILE A 44 -20.33 -5.07 9.63
C ILE A 44 -21.47 -4.38 8.88
N SER A 45 -21.84 -3.18 9.33
CA SER A 45 -22.67 -2.27 8.54
C SER A 45 -21.91 -1.84 7.27
N THR A 46 -22.57 -1.73 6.12
CA THR A 46 -21.95 -1.24 4.87
C THR A 46 -21.88 0.29 4.88
N PHE A 47 -20.73 0.87 4.52
CA PHE A 47 -20.66 2.30 4.25
C PHE A 47 -21.25 2.60 2.87
N ASP A 48 -22.47 3.16 2.86
CA ASP A 48 -23.17 3.51 1.62
C ASP A 48 -22.48 4.71 0.94
N ALA A 49 -21.65 4.38 -0.06
CA ALA A 49 -20.88 5.33 -0.85
C ALA A 49 -20.64 4.77 -2.26
N THR A 50 -20.47 5.66 -3.22
CA THR A 50 -20.10 5.27 -4.59
C THR A 50 -18.62 4.86 -4.67
N ASP A 51 -18.24 4.07 -5.68
CA ASP A 51 -16.82 3.73 -5.92
C ASP A 51 -15.93 4.99 -5.99
N ALA A 52 -16.42 6.05 -6.64
CA ALA A 52 -15.68 7.30 -6.79
C ALA A 52 -15.48 8.02 -5.45
N GLU A 53 -16.48 7.97 -4.57
CA GLU A 53 -16.42 8.53 -3.23
C GLU A 53 -15.45 7.73 -2.35
N LEU A 54 -15.51 6.39 -2.38
CA LEU A 54 -14.56 5.53 -1.65
C LEU A 54 -13.11 5.76 -2.10
N VAL A 55 -12.88 5.94 -3.41
CA VAL A 55 -11.55 6.28 -3.95
C VAL A 55 -11.07 7.64 -3.43
N ASP A 56 -11.95 8.66 -3.42
CA ASP A 56 -11.58 10.00 -2.96
C ASP A 56 -11.30 10.04 -1.45
N LEU A 57 -12.16 9.40 -0.64
CA LEU A 57 -12.01 9.26 0.80
C LEU A 57 -10.72 8.51 1.16
N THR A 58 -10.47 7.38 0.50
CA THR A 58 -9.26 6.56 0.74
C THR A 58 -8.01 7.30 0.30
N ALA A 59 -8.00 7.93 -0.88
CA ALA A 59 -6.85 8.70 -1.33
C ALA A 59 -6.53 9.84 -0.37
N TYR A 60 -7.55 10.60 0.07
CA TYR A 60 -7.35 11.67 1.05
C TYR A 60 -6.83 11.14 2.40
N MET A 61 -7.36 10.02 2.89
CA MET A 61 -6.89 9.36 4.11
C MET A 61 -5.40 9.02 4.02
N LEU A 62 -4.96 8.40 2.91
CA LEU A 62 -3.57 8.02 2.73
C LEU A 62 -2.64 9.23 2.55
N GLU A 63 -3.09 10.26 1.81
CA GLU A 63 -2.34 11.52 1.64
C GLU A 63 -2.08 12.25 2.96
N ASN A 64 -2.93 12.05 3.96
CA ASN A 64 -2.87 12.71 5.26
C ASN A 64 -2.53 11.76 6.41
N CYS A 65 -2.18 10.50 6.12
CA CYS A 65 -2.15 9.43 7.13
C CYS A 65 -1.22 9.75 8.30
N GLY A 66 -0.08 10.41 8.09
CA GLY A 66 0.83 10.79 9.18
C GLY A 66 0.16 11.67 10.26
N ARG A 67 -0.78 12.54 9.88
CA ARG A 67 -1.58 13.33 10.83
C ARG A 67 -2.78 12.54 11.34
N GLU A 68 -3.54 11.94 10.42
CA GLU A 68 -4.83 11.31 10.72
C GLU A 68 -4.67 10.09 11.61
N PHE A 69 -3.54 9.38 11.48
CA PHE A 69 -3.24 8.18 12.23
C PHE A 69 -2.52 8.45 13.56
N ALA A 70 -2.12 9.70 13.84
CA ALA A 70 -1.29 10.03 14.99
C ALA A 70 -1.91 9.66 16.35
N SER A 71 -3.24 9.67 16.45
CA SER A 71 -3.98 9.34 17.68
C SER A 71 -4.35 7.86 17.82
N TYR A 72 -4.12 7.04 16.79
CA TYR A 72 -4.53 5.64 16.79
C TYR A 72 -3.33 4.70 17.04
N SER A 73 -3.56 3.62 17.77
CA SER A 73 -2.54 2.59 17.99
C SER A 73 -2.19 1.85 16.69
N ASN A 74 -1.06 1.16 16.69
CA ASN A 74 -0.62 0.37 15.53
C ASN A 74 -1.67 -0.70 15.16
N GLU A 75 -2.30 -1.32 16.16
CA GLU A 75 -3.30 -2.38 16.00
C GLU A 75 -4.58 -1.83 15.36
N LYS A 76 -5.03 -0.66 15.79
CA LYS A 76 -6.21 0.00 15.22
C LYS A 76 -6.00 0.38 13.76
N ILE A 77 -4.79 0.83 13.41
CA ILE A 77 -4.46 1.20 12.04
C ILE A 77 -4.27 -0.03 11.17
N SER A 78 -3.61 -1.07 11.67
CA SER A 78 -3.52 -2.36 11.00
C SER A 78 -4.91 -2.87 10.64
N THR A 79 -5.83 -2.89 11.61
CA THR A 79 -7.22 -3.34 11.41
C THR A 79 -7.94 -2.49 10.36
N ALA A 80 -7.82 -1.16 10.41
CA ALA A 80 -8.46 -0.26 9.45
C ALA A 80 -7.89 -0.44 8.03
N LEU A 81 -6.58 -0.64 7.90
CA LEU A 81 -5.93 -0.89 6.60
C LEU A 81 -6.30 -2.27 6.04
N ASP A 82 -6.35 -3.31 6.86
CA ASP A 82 -6.86 -4.63 6.46
C ASP A 82 -8.30 -4.49 5.97
N PHE A 83 -9.16 -3.81 6.71
CA PHE A 83 -10.54 -3.61 6.29
C PHE A 83 -10.67 -2.90 4.94
N VAL A 84 -9.80 -1.93 4.63
CA VAL A 84 -9.83 -1.17 3.37
C VAL A 84 -9.20 -1.94 2.21
N PHE A 85 -8.07 -2.62 2.43
CA PHE A 85 -7.25 -3.17 1.35
C PHE A 85 -7.33 -4.69 1.20
N ASN A 86 -7.67 -5.43 2.25
CA ASN A 86 -7.71 -6.89 2.25
C ASN A 86 -9.11 -7.39 1.86
N ASN A 87 -9.19 -8.09 0.72
CA ASN A 87 -10.46 -8.62 0.20
C ASN A 87 -11.10 -9.71 1.09
N SER A 88 -10.37 -10.22 2.08
CA SER A 88 -10.92 -11.17 3.05
C SER A 88 -11.73 -10.47 4.16
N TYR A 89 -11.58 -9.14 4.30
CA TYR A 89 -12.23 -8.35 5.35
C TYR A 89 -13.38 -7.48 4.82
N SER A 90 -13.28 -6.97 3.58
CA SER A 90 -14.37 -6.23 2.93
C SER A 90 -14.21 -6.17 1.41
N ASP A 91 -15.28 -5.75 0.72
CA ASP A 91 -15.27 -5.49 -0.72
C ASP A 91 -14.72 -4.10 -1.11
N ILE A 92 -14.34 -3.25 -0.15
CA ILE A 92 -13.89 -1.87 -0.42
C ILE A 92 -12.75 -1.85 -1.43
N ALA A 93 -11.79 -2.77 -1.31
CA ALA A 93 -10.64 -2.83 -2.20
C ALA A 93 -11.02 -3.07 -3.68
N PHE A 94 -12.18 -3.68 -3.97
CA PHE A 94 -12.67 -3.81 -5.34
C PHE A 94 -13.23 -2.50 -5.89
N SER A 95 -13.88 -1.68 -5.06
CA SER A 95 -14.30 -0.33 -5.43
C SER A 95 -13.11 0.57 -5.79
N LEU A 96 -11.98 0.39 -5.09
CA LEU A 96 -10.75 1.16 -5.31
C LEU A 96 -10.14 0.99 -6.72
N ILE A 97 -10.43 -0.13 -7.38
CA ILE A 97 -9.96 -0.44 -8.75
C ILE A 97 -11.07 -0.41 -9.79
N SER A 98 -12.27 0.04 -9.44
CA SER A 98 -13.45 -0.03 -10.32
C SER A 98 -13.29 0.82 -11.60
N ASP A 99 -13.72 0.26 -12.74
CA ASP A 99 -13.71 0.96 -14.04
C ASP A 99 -14.80 2.03 -14.15
N SER A 100 -15.69 2.13 -13.15
CA SER A 100 -16.64 3.23 -13.00
C SER A 100 -15.94 4.54 -12.60
N VAL A 101 -14.73 4.45 -12.01
CA VAL A 101 -13.98 5.59 -11.49
C VAL A 101 -13.03 6.18 -12.54
N PRO A 102 -12.98 7.52 -12.73
CA PRO A 102 -12.05 8.15 -13.64
C PRO A 102 -10.60 7.75 -13.39
N LEU A 103 -9.83 7.58 -14.48
CA LEU A 103 -8.42 7.18 -14.41
C LEU A 103 -7.60 8.08 -13.46
N GLU A 104 -7.78 9.40 -13.52
CA GLU A 104 -7.03 10.33 -12.68
C GLU A 104 -7.25 10.11 -11.19
N SER A 105 -8.47 9.75 -10.78
CA SER A 105 -8.78 9.44 -9.38
C SER A 105 -8.13 8.12 -8.95
N ARG A 106 -8.15 7.09 -9.80
CA ARG A 106 -7.45 5.82 -9.55
C ARG A 106 -5.93 5.99 -9.48
N MET A 107 -5.37 6.81 -10.37
CA MET A 107 -3.95 7.17 -10.37
C MET A 107 -3.55 7.95 -9.12
N ARG A 108 -4.40 8.87 -8.65
CA ARG A 108 -4.21 9.58 -7.37
C ARG A 108 -4.18 8.60 -6.21
N LEU A 109 -5.13 7.65 -6.15
CA LEU A 109 -5.15 6.63 -5.11
C LEU A 109 -3.86 5.80 -5.10
N ILE A 110 -3.41 5.28 -6.25
CA ILE A 110 -2.15 4.53 -6.33
C ILE A 110 -0.98 5.37 -5.82
N ARG A 111 -0.89 6.63 -6.24
CA ARG A 111 0.16 7.55 -5.77
C ARG A 111 0.07 7.81 -4.27
N SER A 112 -1.13 7.88 -3.70
CA SER A 112 -1.32 8.09 -2.26
C SER A 112 -0.85 6.91 -1.40
N ILE A 113 -0.74 5.70 -1.97
CA ILE A 113 -0.11 4.56 -1.27
C ILE A 113 1.33 4.90 -0.87
N TYR A 114 2.08 5.67 -1.67
CA TYR A 114 3.41 6.12 -1.27
C TYR A 114 3.38 6.97 0.02
N CYS A 115 2.34 7.79 0.23
CA CYS A 115 2.18 8.54 1.47
C CYS A 115 1.95 7.61 2.67
N LEU A 116 1.21 6.51 2.50
CA LEU A 116 1.07 5.47 3.53
C LEU A 116 2.43 4.89 3.93
N TYR A 117 3.27 4.55 2.95
CA TYR A 117 4.61 4.07 3.22
C TYR A 117 5.46 5.12 3.94
N ARG A 118 5.58 6.31 3.37
CA ARG A 118 6.44 7.38 3.88
C ARG A 118 6.02 7.89 5.26
N ASP A 119 4.73 8.14 5.46
CA ASP A 119 4.25 8.88 6.63
C ASP A 119 3.68 7.97 7.73
N CYS A 120 3.45 6.67 7.44
CA CYS A 120 3.01 5.70 8.44
C CYS A 120 4.01 4.55 8.59
N PHE A 121 4.24 3.75 7.55
CA PHE A 121 5.05 2.53 7.70
C PHE A 121 6.53 2.83 8.00
N ASP A 122 7.15 3.77 7.30
CA ASP A 122 8.56 4.14 7.49
C ASP A 122 8.81 4.65 8.93
N VAL A 123 7.83 5.36 9.47
CA VAL A 123 7.87 5.96 10.81
C VAL A 123 7.56 4.94 11.92
N ARG A 124 6.68 3.97 11.67
CA ARG A 124 6.03 3.19 12.75
C ARG A 124 6.23 1.69 12.68
N CYS A 125 6.60 1.12 11.54
CA CYS A 125 6.99 -0.28 11.48
C CYS A 125 8.28 -0.49 12.28
N ALA A 126 8.40 -1.63 12.93
CA ALA A 126 9.66 -2.05 13.51
C ALA A 126 10.61 -2.54 12.39
N GLU A 127 11.92 -2.52 12.63
CA GLU A 127 12.94 -2.93 11.63
C GLU A 127 13.06 -4.47 11.51
N PHE A 128 11.94 -5.18 11.46
CA PHE A 128 11.85 -6.63 11.29
C PHE A 128 11.39 -7.00 9.88
N LEU A 129 11.85 -8.16 9.41
CA LEU A 129 11.63 -8.65 8.05
C LEU A 129 10.69 -9.86 8.03
N GLY A 130 9.52 -9.67 7.41
CA GLY A 130 8.48 -10.71 7.30
C GLY A 130 8.96 -11.97 6.58
N HIS A 131 9.76 -11.83 5.52
CA HIS A 131 10.22 -12.98 4.71
C HIS A 131 11.16 -13.94 5.47
N LEU A 132 11.74 -13.48 6.58
CA LEU A 132 12.58 -14.30 7.46
C LEU A 132 11.76 -15.00 8.55
N ASN A 133 10.43 -14.85 8.54
CA ASN A 133 9.53 -15.25 9.63
C ASN A 133 9.93 -14.62 10.98
N GLU A 134 10.51 -13.42 10.94
CA GLU A 134 10.76 -12.66 12.16
C GLU A 134 9.43 -12.21 12.74
N THR A 135 9.15 -12.60 13.97
CA THR A 135 7.92 -12.20 14.65
C THR A 135 8.13 -10.86 15.36
N THR A 136 7.19 -9.95 15.19
CA THR A 136 7.13 -8.70 15.94
C THR A 136 5.74 -8.52 16.53
N ASP A 137 5.65 -7.93 17.72
CA ASP A 137 4.37 -7.52 18.31
C ASP A 137 3.77 -6.29 17.59
N ASN A 138 4.50 -5.70 16.65
CA ASN A 138 4.03 -4.57 15.86
C ASN A 138 3.16 -5.02 14.69
N SER A 139 1.84 -5.01 14.91
CA SER A 139 0.81 -5.35 13.92
C SER A 139 0.96 -4.66 12.55
N LEU A 140 1.51 -3.44 12.49
CA LEU A 140 1.70 -2.73 11.21
C LEU A 140 2.70 -3.41 10.27
N ASN A 141 3.68 -4.15 10.80
CA ASN A 141 4.66 -4.86 9.97
C ASN A 141 3.98 -5.89 9.07
N GLN A 142 2.95 -6.58 9.58
CA GLN A 142 2.23 -7.60 8.81
C GLN A 142 1.47 -6.97 7.63
N VAL A 143 0.72 -5.90 7.87
CA VAL A 143 -0.02 -5.21 6.80
C VAL A 143 0.92 -4.56 5.80
N CYS A 144 2.02 -3.97 6.27
CA CYS A 144 3.06 -3.44 5.38
C CYS A 144 3.59 -4.54 4.46
N TYR A 145 3.95 -5.70 4.99
CA TYR A 145 4.47 -6.83 4.21
C TYR A 145 3.44 -7.37 3.21
N MET A 146 2.21 -7.67 3.68
CA MET A 146 1.18 -8.40 2.93
C MET A 146 0.34 -7.53 1.98
N LEU A 147 0.51 -6.22 1.96
CA LEU A 147 -0.37 -5.29 1.24
C LEU A 147 -0.62 -5.72 -0.22
N TRP A 148 0.42 -6.23 -0.89
CA TRP A 148 0.35 -6.62 -2.30
C TRP A 148 -0.19 -8.04 -2.53
N ASP A 149 -0.10 -8.93 -1.53
CA ASP A 149 -0.69 -10.28 -1.56
C ASP A 149 -2.20 -10.23 -1.41
N ILE A 150 -2.65 -9.45 -0.44
CA ILE A 150 -4.04 -9.46 0.01
C ILE A 150 -4.91 -8.46 -0.75
N SER A 151 -4.30 -7.47 -1.41
CA SER A 151 -5.05 -6.41 -2.06
C SER A 151 -5.35 -6.69 -3.53
N PRO A 152 -6.63 -6.64 -3.94
CA PRO A 152 -7.04 -6.61 -5.34
C PRO A 152 -6.35 -5.53 -6.19
N ILE A 153 -5.79 -4.49 -5.55
CA ILE A 153 -5.05 -3.43 -6.25
C ILE A 153 -3.89 -4.00 -7.08
N ALA A 154 -3.22 -5.07 -6.64
CA ALA A 154 -2.15 -5.71 -7.40
C ALA A 154 -2.65 -6.54 -8.60
N TYR A 155 -3.96 -6.82 -8.68
CA TYR A 155 -4.54 -7.79 -9.61
C TYR A 155 -5.64 -7.18 -10.48
N LEU A 156 -5.25 -6.40 -11.49
CA LEU A 156 -6.16 -5.62 -12.31
C LEU A 156 -6.89 -6.40 -13.42
N GLY A 157 -6.49 -7.65 -13.73
CA GLY A 157 -7.12 -8.47 -14.75
C GLY A 157 -7.21 -7.76 -16.12
N ASP A 158 -8.42 -7.63 -16.66
CA ASP A 158 -8.72 -6.94 -17.94
C ASP A 158 -9.32 -5.54 -17.79
N ARG A 159 -9.13 -4.91 -16.63
CA ARG A 159 -9.66 -3.56 -16.36
C ARG A 159 -9.06 -2.50 -17.28
N LYS A 160 -9.82 -1.42 -17.48
CA LYS A 160 -9.41 -0.27 -18.31
C LYS A 160 -8.17 0.38 -17.73
N ASN A 161 -7.26 0.80 -18.62
CA ASN A 161 -6.03 1.51 -18.28
C ASN A 161 -5.05 0.72 -17.39
N LYS A 162 -5.18 -0.62 -17.32
CA LYS A 162 -4.36 -1.47 -16.43
C LYS A 162 -2.85 -1.21 -16.54
N GLN A 163 -2.32 -1.00 -17.75
CA GLN A 163 -0.90 -0.72 -17.93
C GLN A 163 -0.47 0.58 -17.24
N GLN A 164 -1.27 1.65 -17.35
CA GLN A 164 -0.95 2.94 -16.73
C GLN A 164 -1.00 2.85 -15.19
N LEU A 165 -1.93 2.06 -14.66
CA LEU A 165 -2.07 1.81 -13.23
C LEU A 165 -0.89 0.97 -12.72
N TYR A 166 -0.53 -0.11 -13.41
CA TYR A 166 0.65 -0.91 -13.08
C TYR A 166 1.95 -0.10 -13.17
N ASP A 167 2.09 0.74 -14.19
CA ASP A 167 3.26 1.59 -14.32
C ASP A 167 3.40 2.56 -13.16
N ALA A 168 2.27 3.06 -12.62
CA ALA A 168 2.23 3.90 -11.43
C ALA A 168 2.55 3.12 -10.15
N MET A 169 2.08 1.87 -10.02
CA MET A 169 2.42 0.99 -8.89
C MET A 169 3.93 0.72 -8.86
N ILE A 170 4.53 0.38 -10.01
CA ILE A 170 5.98 0.16 -10.11
C ILE A 170 6.74 1.44 -9.75
N ASP A 171 6.28 2.62 -10.21
CA ASP A 171 6.89 3.90 -9.88
C ASP A 171 6.89 4.17 -8.36
N ILE A 172 5.76 3.95 -7.66
CA ILE A 172 5.72 4.18 -6.21
C ILE A 172 6.55 3.16 -5.43
N LEU A 173 6.60 1.90 -5.88
CA LEU A 173 7.41 0.86 -5.25
C LEU A 173 8.90 1.17 -5.39
N GLU A 174 9.32 1.73 -6.52
CA GLU A 174 10.69 2.23 -6.69
C GLU A 174 11.05 3.31 -5.67
N GLU A 175 10.10 4.21 -5.38
CA GLU A 175 10.27 5.27 -4.37
C GLU A 175 10.33 4.65 -2.96
N CYS A 176 9.45 3.69 -2.64
CA CYS A 176 9.45 2.98 -1.36
C CYS A 176 10.77 2.26 -1.07
N MET A 177 11.48 1.74 -2.08
CA MET A 177 12.81 1.14 -1.91
C MET A 177 13.89 2.12 -1.41
N SER A 178 13.60 3.42 -1.37
CA SER A 178 14.53 4.45 -0.90
C SER A 178 14.18 4.99 0.51
N LEU A 179 13.16 4.41 1.15
CA LEU A 179 12.78 4.71 2.53
C LEU A 179 13.79 4.13 3.53
N ALA A 180 13.78 4.64 4.76
CA ALA A 180 14.80 4.30 5.76
C ALA A 180 14.54 2.94 6.42
N ASN A 181 13.27 2.59 6.61
CA ASN A 181 12.84 1.40 7.32
C ASN A 181 12.94 0.15 6.42
N PRO A 182 13.67 -0.89 6.85
CA PRO A 182 13.84 -2.10 6.05
C PRO A 182 12.53 -2.83 5.76
N ALA A 183 11.50 -2.73 6.63
CA ALA A 183 10.19 -3.33 6.37
C ALA A 183 9.50 -2.70 5.14
N CYS A 184 9.68 -1.39 4.93
CA CYS A 184 9.17 -0.70 3.74
C CYS A 184 9.91 -1.14 2.47
N VAL A 185 11.23 -1.30 2.56
CA VAL A 185 12.05 -1.78 1.43
C VAL A 185 11.70 -3.22 1.08
N GLU A 186 11.51 -4.07 2.08
CA GLU A 186 11.05 -5.46 1.92
C GLU A 186 9.69 -5.51 1.21
N SER A 187 8.70 -4.81 1.75
CA SER A 187 7.36 -4.73 1.16
C SER A 187 7.40 -4.20 -0.28
N ALA A 188 8.27 -3.23 -0.57
CA ALA A 188 8.45 -2.73 -1.93
C ALA A 188 9.01 -3.80 -2.88
N LEU A 189 10.02 -4.57 -2.44
CA LEU A 189 10.54 -5.71 -3.20
C LEU A 189 9.46 -6.79 -3.38
N HIS A 190 8.66 -7.04 -2.34
CA HIS A 190 7.56 -7.99 -2.37
C HIS A 190 6.53 -7.61 -3.44
N GLY A 191 6.04 -6.38 -3.41
CA GLY A 191 5.11 -5.84 -4.41
C GLY A 191 5.69 -5.88 -5.84
N LEU A 192 6.96 -5.53 -6.03
CA LEU A 192 7.62 -5.65 -7.34
C LEU A 192 7.69 -7.11 -7.81
N GLY A 193 7.90 -8.06 -6.90
CA GLY A 193 7.84 -9.49 -7.21
C GLY A 193 6.47 -9.93 -7.72
N HIS A 194 5.39 -9.52 -7.06
CA HIS A 194 4.01 -9.79 -7.53
C HIS A 194 3.72 -9.18 -8.91
N LEU A 195 4.26 -7.98 -9.17
CA LEU A 195 4.10 -7.30 -10.45
C LEU A 195 5.04 -7.78 -11.55
N TYR A 196 5.93 -8.76 -11.29
CA TYR A 196 6.96 -9.22 -12.23
C TYR A 196 6.41 -9.52 -13.63
N SER A 197 5.37 -10.35 -13.70
CA SER A 197 4.76 -10.78 -14.98
C SER A 197 4.16 -9.63 -15.81
N VAL A 198 3.93 -8.47 -15.21
CA VAL A 198 3.39 -7.29 -15.91
C VAL A 198 4.50 -6.55 -16.67
N SER A 199 5.72 -6.51 -16.13
CA SER A 199 6.82 -5.73 -16.71
C SER A 199 8.18 -6.30 -16.32
N GLU A 200 8.46 -7.54 -16.75
CA GLU A 200 9.66 -8.32 -16.39
C GLU A 200 10.95 -7.52 -16.55
N ASP A 201 11.22 -7.03 -17.77
CA ASP A 201 12.41 -6.24 -18.09
C ASP A 201 12.56 -4.99 -17.22
N ARG A 202 11.45 -4.28 -16.94
CA ARG A 202 11.49 -3.05 -16.16
C ARG A 202 11.84 -3.36 -14.71
N ILE A 203 11.20 -4.37 -14.12
CA ILE A 203 11.39 -4.75 -12.72
C ILE A 203 12.78 -5.32 -12.50
N GLU A 204 13.27 -6.18 -13.39
CA GLU A 204 14.65 -6.69 -13.35
C GLU A 204 15.67 -5.57 -13.40
N ASN A 205 15.55 -4.67 -14.40
CA ASN A 205 16.49 -3.57 -14.55
C ASN A 205 16.44 -2.59 -13.37
N LEU A 206 15.25 -2.31 -12.84
CA LEU A 206 15.06 -1.45 -11.68
C LEU A 206 15.77 -2.03 -10.46
N ILE A 207 15.46 -3.25 -10.04
CA ILE A 207 16.06 -3.85 -8.85
C ILE A 207 17.57 -4.09 -9.04
N ALA A 208 18.00 -4.55 -10.23
CA ALA A 208 19.42 -4.72 -10.53
C ALA A 208 20.19 -3.39 -10.45
N SER A 209 19.58 -2.29 -10.88
CA SER A 209 20.20 -0.96 -10.78
C SER A 209 20.35 -0.52 -9.32
N LYS A 210 19.35 -0.79 -8.48
CA LYS A 210 19.38 -0.46 -7.04
C LYS A 210 20.44 -1.27 -6.32
N LEU A 211 20.54 -2.58 -6.57
CA LEU A 211 21.58 -3.46 -6.03
C LEU A 211 23.01 -3.03 -6.40
N LYS A 212 23.21 -2.45 -7.59
CA LYS A 212 24.51 -1.91 -8.04
C LYS A 212 24.81 -0.50 -7.54
N SER A 213 23.77 0.25 -7.17
CA SER A 213 23.89 1.65 -6.76
C SER A 213 24.37 1.77 -5.31
N ARG A 214 24.74 2.99 -4.89
CA ARG A 214 24.98 3.31 -3.47
C ARG A 214 23.68 3.48 -2.66
N VAL A 215 22.51 3.28 -3.27
CA VAL A 215 21.24 3.26 -2.53
C VAL A 215 21.25 2.02 -1.64
N PHE A 216 21.00 2.24 -0.35
CA PHE A 216 21.14 1.21 0.66
C PHE A 216 19.98 0.21 0.54
N ILE A 217 20.26 -0.97 -0.02
CA ILE A 217 19.45 -2.16 0.26
C ILE A 217 20.13 -2.86 1.45
N PRO A 218 19.43 -3.02 2.59
CA PRO A 218 19.94 -3.77 3.74
C PRO A 218 20.51 -5.11 3.29
N THR A 219 21.66 -5.51 3.84
CA THR A 219 22.32 -6.77 3.43
C THR A 219 21.40 -7.97 3.59
N SER A 220 20.53 -7.96 4.61
CA SER A 220 19.50 -8.97 4.86
C SER A 220 18.48 -9.11 3.72
N LEU A 221 18.26 -8.06 2.92
CA LEU A 221 17.30 -8.06 1.81
C LEU A 221 17.91 -8.37 0.45
N LYS A 222 19.23 -8.57 0.34
CA LYS A 222 19.88 -8.81 -0.97
C LYS A 222 19.36 -10.07 -1.65
N SER A 223 19.34 -11.19 -0.93
CA SER A 223 18.82 -12.45 -1.46
C SER A 223 17.33 -12.32 -1.83
N TYR A 224 16.57 -11.59 -1.02
CA TYR A 224 15.16 -11.34 -1.29
C TYR A 224 14.95 -10.50 -2.56
N ALA A 225 15.77 -9.46 -2.76
CA ALA A 225 15.76 -8.65 -3.98
C ALA A 225 16.06 -9.48 -5.24
N GLU A 226 17.02 -10.42 -5.16
CA GLU A 226 17.33 -11.32 -6.27
C GLU A 226 16.19 -12.30 -6.62
N LEU A 227 15.36 -12.65 -5.62
CA LEU A 227 14.15 -13.44 -5.80
C LEU A 227 13.00 -12.60 -6.39
N ALA A 228 12.80 -11.39 -5.86
CA ALA A 228 11.82 -10.43 -6.38
C ALA A 228 12.06 -10.09 -7.85
N MET A 229 13.33 -9.96 -8.28
CA MET A 229 13.72 -9.81 -9.69
C MET A 229 13.23 -10.93 -10.60
N LYS A 230 12.82 -12.08 -10.07
CA LYS A 230 12.38 -13.24 -10.84
C LYS A 230 10.90 -13.57 -10.57
N GLY A 231 10.18 -12.67 -9.90
CA GLY A 231 8.81 -12.91 -9.44
C GLY A 231 8.68 -14.03 -8.41
N ARG A 232 9.72 -14.29 -7.59
CA ARG A 232 9.77 -15.41 -6.63
C ARG A 232 9.66 -14.94 -5.18
N VAL A 233 8.63 -14.16 -4.90
CA VAL A 233 8.31 -13.70 -3.54
C VAL A 233 7.28 -14.64 -2.91
N GLN A 234 7.33 -14.76 -1.59
CA GLN A 234 6.43 -15.56 -0.74
C GLN A 234 6.14 -14.78 0.53
#